data_AF-A0A3D1CK43-F1
#
_entry.id   AF-A0A3D1CK43-F1
#
_cell.length_a   1.000
_cell.length_b   1.000
_cell.length_c   1.000
_cell.angle_alpha   90.00
_cell.angle_beta   90.00
_cell.angle_gamma   90.00
#
_symmetry.space_group_name_H-M   'P 1'
#
loop_
_entity.id
_entity.type
_entity.pdbx_description
1 polymer ?
#
loop_
_entity_poly.entity_id
_entity_poly.type
_entity_poly.pdbx_seq_one_letter_code
_entity_poly.pdbx_strand_id
1 'polypeptide(L)'
;AIIDDPSVTTRDLMEFVPGPDFPTAGIINGANGIAEAYETGRGRVYMRARAEIETNEATGQQSIIVHELPYQVNKARLLEKIAELVKEKKIEGISALRDESDKDGMRMVVVIKRGDVPEVILNNLYQQTQLQTVFGINMVA
;
A
#
# COMPACT_ATOMS: atom_id res chain seq x y z
N ALA A 1 -15.23 -5.32 -28.11
CA ALA A 1 -15.31 -6.60 -27.38
C ALA A 1 -16.76 -7.06 -27.26
N ILE A 2 -17.52 -6.67 -26.23
CA ILE A 2 -18.91 -7.16 -26.02
C ILE A 2 -19.86 -6.79 -27.18
N ILE A 3 -19.71 -5.58 -27.74
CA ILE A 3 -20.52 -5.14 -28.90
C ILE A 3 -20.26 -6.02 -30.12
N ASP A 4 -19.01 -6.47 -30.30
CA ASP A 4 -18.58 -7.25 -31.47
C ASP A 4 -18.88 -8.74 -31.29
N ASP A 5 -18.75 -9.26 -30.07
CA ASP A 5 -19.06 -10.64 -29.69
C ASP A 5 -19.76 -10.70 -28.32
N PRO A 6 -21.08 -10.91 -28.29
CA PRO A 6 -21.84 -11.06 -27.04
C PRO A 6 -21.51 -12.32 -26.23
N SER A 7 -20.79 -13.30 -26.79
CA SER A 7 -20.43 -14.56 -26.11
C SER A 7 -19.12 -14.49 -25.33
N VAL A 8 -18.44 -13.34 -25.38
CA VAL A 8 -17.18 -13.08 -24.69
C VAL A 8 -17.29 -13.35 -23.19
N THR A 9 -16.31 -14.05 -22.63
CA THR A 9 -16.33 -14.41 -21.20
C THR A 9 -15.78 -13.27 -20.35
N THR A 10 -16.07 -13.30 -19.04
CA THR A 10 -15.47 -12.36 -18.07
C THR A 10 -13.94 -12.40 -18.14
N ARG A 11 -13.35 -13.58 -18.35
CA ARG A 11 -11.90 -13.75 -18.44
C ARG A 11 -11.30 -13.09 -19.68
N ASP A 12 -11.98 -13.16 -20.81
CA ASP A 12 -11.56 -12.48 -22.04
C ASP A 12 -11.67 -10.94 -21.87
N LEU A 13 -12.68 -10.48 -21.14
CA LEU A 13 -12.82 -9.06 -20.81
C LEU A 13 -11.72 -8.54 -19.88
N MET A 14 -11.15 -9.41 -19.03
CA MET A 14 -10.01 -9.04 -18.18
C MET A 14 -8.73 -8.74 -18.96
N GLU A 15 -8.61 -9.16 -20.22
CA GLU A 15 -7.49 -8.72 -21.07
C GLU A 15 -7.55 -7.22 -21.38
N PHE A 16 -8.77 -6.66 -21.45
CA PHE A 16 -9.01 -5.24 -21.67
C PHE A 16 -9.11 -4.45 -20.37
N VAL A 17 -9.66 -5.06 -19.32
CA VAL A 17 -9.84 -4.46 -17.99
C VAL A 17 -9.19 -5.37 -16.94
N PRO A 18 -7.85 -5.29 -16.75
CA PRO A 18 -7.12 -6.23 -15.91
C PRO A 18 -7.39 -6.05 -14.41
N GLY A 19 -7.88 -4.88 -14.00
CA GLY A 19 -8.17 -4.58 -12.60
C GLY A 19 -8.70 -3.17 -12.37
N PRO A 20 -9.00 -2.85 -11.10
CA PRO A 20 -9.46 -1.52 -10.72
C PRO A 20 -8.34 -0.47 -10.83
N ASP A 21 -8.72 0.75 -11.17
CA ASP A 21 -7.84 1.91 -11.21
C ASP A 21 -8.10 2.81 -10.01
N PHE A 22 -7.06 3.08 -9.21
CA PHE A 22 -7.16 3.87 -7.98
C PHE A 22 -6.43 5.21 -8.17
N PRO A 23 -7.05 6.34 -7.77
CA PRO A 23 -6.48 7.68 -8.00
C PRO A 23 -5.22 7.95 -7.17
N THR A 24 -4.97 7.15 -6.13
CA THR A 24 -3.83 7.29 -5.21
C THR A 24 -2.64 6.40 -5.60
N ALA A 25 -2.70 5.75 -6.77
CA ALA A 25 -1.75 4.72 -7.18
C ALA A 25 -1.61 3.62 -6.11
N GLY A 26 -0.40 3.13 -5.88
CA GLY A 26 -0.10 2.02 -4.98
C GLY A 26 0.08 0.69 -5.71
N ILE A 27 0.17 -0.38 -4.92
CA ILE A 27 0.42 -1.73 -5.41
C ILE A 27 -0.76 -2.62 -5.05
N ILE A 28 -1.41 -3.18 -6.06
CA ILE A 28 -2.42 -4.21 -5.89
C ILE A 28 -1.74 -5.57 -5.83
N ASN A 29 -1.95 -6.30 -4.74
CA ASN A 29 -1.53 -7.68 -4.57
C ASN A 29 -2.73 -8.62 -4.61
N GLY A 30 -2.65 -9.64 -5.46
CA GLY A 30 -3.64 -10.72 -5.56
C GLY A 30 -4.63 -10.54 -6.71
N ALA A 31 -4.24 -10.96 -7.91
CA ALA A 31 -5.08 -10.94 -9.11
C ALA A 31 -6.35 -11.81 -8.99
N ASN A 32 -6.29 -12.90 -8.22
CA ASN A 32 -7.41 -13.83 -8.07
C ASN A 32 -8.65 -13.16 -7.44
N GLY A 33 -8.46 -12.25 -6.49
CA GLY A 33 -9.57 -11.56 -5.84
C GLY A 33 -10.27 -10.54 -6.75
N ILE A 34 -9.58 -10.06 -7.79
CA ILE A 34 -10.15 -9.22 -8.85
C ILE A 34 -11.02 -10.08 -9.77
N ALA A 35 -10.49 -11.22 -10.22
CA ALA A 35 -11.23 -12.16 -11.07
C ALA A 35 -12.53 -12.62 -10.39
N GLU A 36 -12.45 -13.05 -9.13
CA GLU A 36 -13.63 -13.47 -8.34
C GLU A 36 -14.65 -12.33 -8.22
N ALA A 37 -14.18 -11.10 -8.00
CA ALA A 37 -15.05 -9.93 -7.94
C ALA A 37 -15.78 -9.68 -9.27
N TYR A 38 -15.08 -9.77 -10.40
CA TYR A 38 -15.70 -9.59 -11.71
C TYR A 38 -16.68 -10.70 -12.08
N GLU A 39 -16.45 -11.93 -11.63
CA GLU A 39 -17.35 -13.05 -11.90
C GLU A 39 -18.59 -13.05 -10.98
N THR A 40 -18.41 -12.78 -9.69
CA THR A 40 -19.46 -13.00 -8.68
C THR A 40 -20.07 -11.72 -8.12
N GLY A 41 -19.48 -10.57 -8.42
CA GLY A 41 -19.80 -9.30 -7.77
C GLY A 41 -19.14 -9.10 -6.42
N ARG A 42 -18.44 -10.11 -5.87
CA ARG A 42 -17.80 -10.05 -4.56
C ARG A 42 -16.35 -10.52 -4.61
N GLY A 43 -15.46 -9.80 -3.93
CA GLY A 43 -14.07 -10.21 -3.83
C GLY A 43 -13.29 -9.32 -2.89
N ARG A 44 -12.00 -9.61 -2.74
CA ARG A 44 -11.10 -8.80 -1.89
C ARG A 44 -9.78 -8.58 -2.58
N VAL A 45 -9.25 -7.37 -2.44
CA VAL A 45 -7.98 -6.98 -3.04
C VAL A 45 -7.09 -6.38 -1.96
N TYR A 46 -5.82 -6.78 -1.90
CA TYR A 46 -4.87 -6.17 -0.98
C TYR A 46 -4.22 -4.98 -1.67
N MET A 47 -4.34 -3.81 -1.07
CA MET A 47 -3.66 -2.59 -1.52
C MET A 47 -2.48 -2.32 -0.60
N ARG A 48 -1.32 -2.03 -1.18
CA ARG A 48 -0.08 -1.76 -0.46
C ARG A 48 0.52 -0.43 -0.88
N ALA A 49 1.02 0.33 0.09
CA ALA A 49 1.79 1.54 -0.11
C ALA A 49 3.08 1.26 -0.89
N ARG A 50 3.44 2.16 -1.82
CA ARG A 50 4.74 2.12 -2.49
C ARG A 50 5.79 2.67 -1.55
N ALA A 51 6.73 1.82 -1.15
CA ALA A 51 7.81 2.19 -0.26
C ALA A 51 9.14 1.60 -0.73
N GLU A 52 10.24 2.28 -0.42
CA GLU A 52 11.60 1.83 -0.69
C GLU A 52 12.50 2.11 0.52
N ILE A 53 13.68 1.47 0.52
CA ILE A 53 14.68 1.64 1.57
C ILE A 53 15.81 2.49 0.99
N GLU A 54 16.02 3.67 1.56
CA GLU A 54 17.14 4.54 1.25
C GLU A 54 18.24 4.38 2.30
N THR A 55 19.49 4.38 1.85
CA THR A 55 20.65 4.43 2.76
C THR A 55 21.43 5.70 2.47
N ASN A 56 21.59 6.54 3.49
CA ASN A 56 22.44 7.72 3.40
C ASN A 56 23.91 7.30 3.45
N GLU A 57 24.62 7.41 2.32
CA GLU A 57 25.99 6.94 2.18
C GLU A 57 26.98 7.62 3.14
N ALA A 58 26.77 8.91 3.46
CA ALA A 58 27.67 9.66 4.33
C ALA A 58 27.55 9.27 5.81
N THR A 59 26.37 8.83 6.25
CA THR A 59 26.07 8.57 7.68
C THR A 59 25.78 7.10 7.99
N GLY A 60 25.60 6.28 6.95
CA GLY A 60 25.09 4.91 7.04
C GLY A 60 23.63 4.83 7.51
N GLN A 61 22.91 5.96 7.57
CA GLN A 61 21.55 6.00 8.10
C GLN A 61 20.56 5.40 7.10
N GLN A 62 19.88 4.33 7.50
CA GLN A 62 18.83 3.70 6.70
C GLN A 62 17.46 4.32 7.03
N SER A 63 16.64 4.51 6.01
CA SER A 63 15.29 5.06 6.14
C SER A 63 14.34 4.34 5.18
N ILE A 64 13.09 4.16 5.59
CA ILE A 64 12.01 3.73 4.71
C ILE A 64 11.32 4.98 4.19
N ILE A 65 11.25 5.11 2.87
CA ILE A 65 10.56 6.20 2.19
C ILE A 65 9.26 5.67 1.61
N VAL A 66 8.14 6.31 1.95
CA VAL A 66 6.83 5.97 1.40
C VAL A 66 6.39 7.08 0.45
N HIS A 67 6.15 6.70 -0.81
CA HIS A 67 5.83 7.59 -1.93
C HIS A 67 4.34 7.65 -2.24
N GLU A 68 3.61 6.58 -1.94
CA GLU A 68 2.17 6.46 -2.23
C GLU A 68 1.48 5.69 -1.10
N LEU A 69 0.23 6.07 -0.77
CA LEU A 69 -0.60 5.38 0.22
C LEU A 69 -1.76 4.65 -0.45
N PRO A 70 -2.29 3.57 0.16
CA PRO A 70 -3.49 2.92 -0.33
C PRO A 70 -4.68 3.88 -0.40
N TYR A 71 -5.63 3.57 -1.28
CA TYR A 71 -6.84 4.37 -1.45
C TYR A 71 -7.60 4.52 -0.12
N GLN A 72 -8.17 5.72 0.11
CA GLN A 72 -8.89 6.12 1.32
C GLN A 72 -8.08 6.14 2.63
N VAL A 73 -6.74 6.00 2.57
CA VAL A 73 -5.90 6.13 3.76
C VAL A 73 -5.60 7.60 4.05
N ASN A 74 -5.88 8.04 5.28
CA ASN A 74 -5.53 9.38 5.74
C ASN A 74 -4.09 9.38 6.30
N LYS A 75 -3.20 10.18 5.69
CA LYS A 75 -1.78 10.28 6.08
C LYS A 75 -1.58 10.66 7.55
N ALA A 76 -2.33 11.66 8.06
CA ALA A 76 -2.17 12.11 9.44
C ALA A 76 -2.54 11.02 10.44
N ARG A 77 -3.66 10.32 10.22
CA ARG A 77 -4.07 9.18 11.06
C ARG A 77 -3.10 8.01 10.98
N LEU A 78 -2.52 7.76 9.81
CA LEU A 78 -1.48 6.73 9.65
C LEU A 78 -0.23 7.07 10.47
N LEU A 79 0.24 8.32 10.41
CA LEU A 79 1.39 8.79 11.18
C LEU A 79 1.14 8.69 12.70
N GLU A 80 -0.03 9.13 13.15
CA GLU A 80 -0.47 8.98 14.55
C GLU A 80 -0.45 7.51 14.98
N LYS A 81 -0.98 6.61 14.14
CA LYS A 81 -1.00 5.18 14.45
C LYS A 81 0.39 4.57 14.53
N ILE A 82 1.30 4.94 13.61
CA ILE A 82 2.69 4.51 13.67
C ILE A 82 3.35 5.00 14.96
N ALA A 83 3.16 6.27 15.33
CA ALA A 83 3.71 6.85 16.55
C ALA A 83 3.18 6.13 17.81
N GLU A 84 1.90 5.79 17.84
CA GLU A 84 1.29 4.98 18.90
C GLU A 84 1.96 3.60 19.01
N LEU A 85 2.11 2.87 17.89
CA LEU A 85 2.73 1.54 17.87
C LEU A 85 4.19 1.55 18.33
N VAL A 86 4.93 2.60 17.98
CA VAL A 86 6.32 2.81 18.45
C VAL A 86 6.36 3.10 19.95
N LYS A 87 5.45 3.95 20.45
CA LYS A 87 5.34 4.29 21.88
C LYS A 87 4.98 3.07 22.73
N GLU A 88 4.10 2.20 22.23
CA GLU A 88 3.69 0.96 22.87
C GLU A 88 4.71 -0.18 22.73
N LYS A 89 5.84 0.06 22.03
CA LYS A 89 6.85 -0.95 21.70
C LYS A 89 6.30 -2.17 20.92
N LYS A 90 5.20 -1.98 20.19
CA LYS A 90 4.67 -2.98 19.24
C LYS A 90 5.51 -3.03 17.97
N ILE A 91 6.07 -1.89 17.58
CA ILE A 91 7.07 -1.77 16.50
C ILE A 91 8.32 -1.14 17.10
N GLU A 92 9.41 -1.89 17.09
CA GLU A 92 10.73 -1.41 17.50
C GLU A 92 11.57 -1.06 16.28
N GLY A 93 12.76 -0.50 16.50
CA GLY A 93 13.69 -0.15 15.42
C GLY A 93 13.37 1.15 14.65
N ILE A 94 12.31 1.89 15.01
CA ILE A 94 12.05 3.23 14.46
C ILE A 94 12.67 4.28 15.39
N SER A 95 13.52 5.15 14.85
CA SER A 95 14.17 6.23 15.60
C SER A 95 13.41 7.56 15.48
N ALA A 96 12.91 7.88 14.28
CA ALA A 96 12.15 9.08 14.01
C ALA A 96 11.16 8.86 12.87
N LEU A 97 10.08 9.65 12.87
CA LEU A 97 9.06 9.70 11.83
C LEU A 97 8.95 11.15 11.35
N ARG A 98 9.09 11.39 10.04
CA ARG A 98 9.02 12.72 9.45
C ARG A 98 8.09 12.73 8.24
N ASP A 99 7.31 13.78 8.12
CA ASP A 99 6.54 14.08 6.91
C ASP A 99 7.29 15.15 6.13
N GLU A 100 7.91 14.74 5.02
CA GLU A 100 8.67 15.59 4.11
C GLU A 100 7.89 15.82 2.80
N SER A 101 6.57 15.70 2.85
CA SER A 101 5.70 15.93 1.69
C SER A 101 5.59 17.42 1.35
N ASP A 102 5.57 17.74 0.07
CA ASP A 102 5.47 19.09 -0.46
C ASP A 102 4.47 19.18 -1.64
N LYS A 103 4.64 20.17 -2.52
CA LYS A 103 3.78 20.35 -3.70
C LYS A 103 4.11 19.37 -4.83
N ASP A 104 5.32 18.81 -4.84
CA ASP A 104 5.84 17.94 -5.89
C ASP A 104 5.52 16.46 -5.60
N GLY A 105 5.24 16.11 -4.34
CA GLY A 105 4.75 14.78 -4.01
C GLY A 105 4.61 14.49 -2.53
N MET A 106 4.08 13.31 -2.23
CA MET A 106 4.03 12.77 -0.88
C MET A 106 5.35 12.05 -0.57
N ARG A 107 5.99 12.40 0.55
CA ARG A 107 7.21 11.75 1.01
C ARG A 107 7.19 11.59 2.52
N MET A 108 6.83 10.40 2.98
CA MET A 108 6.89 10.05 4.39
C MET A 108 8.18 9.28 4.68
N VAL A 109 8.93 9.73 5.69
CA VAL A 109 10.23 9.18 6.06
C VAL A 109 10.18 8.50 7.42
N VAL A 110 10.51 7.23 7.46
CA VAL A 110 10.69 6.45 8.69
C VAL A 110 12.18 6.18 8.87
N VAL A 111 12.80 6.85 9.83
CA VAL A 111 14.23 6.68 10.12
C VAL A 111 14.41 5.44 10.99
N ILE A 112 15.30 4.55 10.56
CA ILE A 112 15.55 3.27 11.25
C ILE A 112 16.66 3.44 12.29
N LYS A 113 16.59 2.72 13.41
CA LYS A 113 17.68 2.69 14.40
C LYS A 113 18.88 1.93 13.83
N ARG A 114 20.08 2.35 14.22
CA ARG A 114 21.31 1.67 13.77
C ARG A 114 21.32 0.22 14.26
N GLY A 115 21.57 -0.71 13.34
CA GLY A 115 21.67 -2.15 13.62
C GLY A 115 20.37 -2.92 13.42
N ASP A 116 19.24 -2.24 13.24
CA ASP A 116 17.97 -2.87 12.88
C ASP A 116 17.87 -3.09 11.37
N VAL A 117 17.13 -4.11 10.96
CA VAL A 117 16.95 -4.50 9.55
C VAL A 117 15.72 -3.79 8.97
N PRO A 118 15.87 -2.84 8.02
CA PRO A 118 14.75 -2.04 7.51
C PRO A 118 13.63 -2.87 6.87
N GLU A 119 13.97 -3.98 6.20
CA GLU A 119 13.02 -4.87 5.54
C GLU A 119 12.06 -5.52 6.56
N VAL A 120 12.56 -5.86 7.75
CA VAL A 120 11.75 -6.45 8.82
C VAL A 120 10.77 -5.40 9.37
N ILE A 121 11.25 -4.17 9.58
CA ILE A 121 10.41 -3.06 10.05
C ILE A 121 9.36 -2.71 9.02
N LEU A 122 9.71 -2.64 7.73
CA LEU A 122 8.77 -2.39 6.64
C LEU A 122 7.67 -3.46 6.59
N ASN A 123 8.03 -4.74 6.74
CA ASN A 123 7.05 -5.82 6.82
C ASN A 123 6.12 -5.70 8.04
N ASN A 124 6.66 -5.36 9.21
CA ASN A 124 5.86 -5.12 10.41
C ASN A 124 4.91 -3.93 10.22
N LEU A 125 5.38 -2.85 9.59
CA LEU A 125 4.58 -1.70 9.23
C LEU A 125 3.43 -2.08 8.28
N TYR A 126 3.68 -2.92 7.26
CA TYR A 126 2.62 -3.43 6.39
C TYR A 126 1.60 -4.29 7.13
N GLN A 127 2.01 -5.08 8.12
CA GLN A 127 1.08 -5.95 8.85
C GLN A 127 0.22 -5.22 9.88
N GLN A 128 0.75 -4.15 10.48
CA GLN A 128 0.15 -3.52 11.67
C GLN A 128 -0.44 -2.12 11.40
N THR A 129 -0.28 -1.59 10.19
CA THR A 129 -0.72 -0.23 9.84
C THR A 129 -1.53 -0.22 8.54
N GLN A 130 -2.11 0.94 8.22
CA GLN A 130 -2.82 1.15 6.97
C GLN A 130 -1.89 1.34 5.75
N LEU A 131 -0.58 1.06 5.88
CA LEU A 131 0.31 0.90 4.73
C LEU A 131 -0.06 -0.32 3.88
N GLN A 132 -0.79 -1.28 4.45
CA GLN A 132 -1.48 -2.30 3.69
C GLN A 132 -2.95 -2.36 4.14
N THR A 133 -3.87 -2.30 3.20
CA THR A 133 -5.31 -2.39 3.47
C THR A 133 -5.96 -3.43 2.58
N VAL A 134 -7.15 -3.87 2.97
CA VAL A 134 -7.98 -4.75 2.15
C VAL A 134 -9.14 -3.92 1.61
N PHE A 135 -9.27 -3.89 0.28
CA PHE A 135 -10.44 -3.36 -0.39
C PHE A 135 -11.42 -4.50 -0.65
N GLY A 136 -12.57 -4.46 0.02
CA GLY A 136 -13.67 -5.39 -0.23
C GLY A 136 -14.50 -4.91 -1.40
N ILE A 137 -14.53 -5.67 -2.49
CA ILE A 137 -15.37 -5.39 -3.65
C ILE A 137 -16.75 -6.01 -3.39
N ASN A 138 -17.79 -5.20 -3.49
CA ASN A 138 -19.19 -5.63 -3.42
C ASN A 138 -20.02 -4.81 -4.42
N MET A 139 -20.29 -5.40 -5.58
CA MET A 139 -21.05 -4.77 -6.66
C MET A 139 -22.54 -5.00 -6.44
N VAL A 140 -23.19 -3.98 -5.87
CA VAL A 140 -24.64 -3.90 -5.71
C VAL A 140 -25.09 -2.61 -6.38
N ALA A 141 -26.09 -2.67 -7.25
CA ALA A 141 -26.61 -1.55 -8.03
C ALA A 141 -28.14 -1.54 -8.00
#